data_AF-L2GMG7-F1
#
_entry.id   AF-L2GMG7-F1
#
_cell.length_a   1.000
_cell.length_b   1.000
_cell.length_c   1.000
_cell.angle_alpha   90.00
_cell.angle_beta   90.00
_cell.angle_gamma   90.00
#
_symmetry.space_group_name_H-M   'P 1'
#
loop_
_entity.id
_entity.type
_entity.pdbx_description
1 polymer ?
#
loop_
_entity_poly.entity_id
_entity_poly.type
_entity_poly.pdbx_seq_one_letter_code
_entity_poly.pdbx_strand_id
1 'polypeptide(L)'
;MQNNSLAAEGVTKIKEFATTVLRKIRKLEYKNVQLIPGYEKSEEEYCALKKSLNNANIMIKNLMSYEHGNRFLKVLKNGMESISEKSALNVYKNKDVFEEMSLMARRMSMMNLDPECKRSAEKFSGAYKKLSESKKTLNSRLESIRLQLKEKRNQCIEIDKNRKKVKNMRYDLEILLQDGGYNGEIRDVEKKEFSTFSAQVLKMMLQFVDDASVGKVLKSVAKEYSSHLKETAEILSTVE
;
A
#
# COMPACT_ATOMS: atom_id res chain seq x y z
N MET A 1 28.26 -12.19 -29.26
CA MET A 1 27.24 -12.99 -28.53
C MET A 1 26.09 -12.16 -27.92
N GLN A 2 26.17 -10.82 -27.82
CA GLN A 2 25.07 -10.00 -27.25
C GLN A 2 23.86 -9.76 -28.18
N ASN A 3 24.02 -9.81 -29.51
CA ASN A 3 22.93 -9.53 -30.47
C ASN A 3 21.83 -10.61 -30.54
N ASN A 4 22.14 -11.87 -30.22
CA ASN A 4 21.13 -12.95 -30.23
C ASN A 4 20.19 -12.90 -29.01
N SER A 5 20.62 -12.30 -27.90
CA SER A 5 19.82 -12.18 -26.66
C SER A 5 18.71 -11.12 -26.81
N LEU A 6 19.06 -9.95 -27.37
CA LEU A 6 18.11 -8.85 -27.59
C LEU A 6 17.05 -9.19 -28.65
N ALA A 7 17.42 -9.93 -29.69
CA ALA A 7 16.49 -10.42 -30.70
C ALA A 7 15.50 -11.46 -30.12
N ALA A 8 15.99 -12.36 -29.26
CA ALA A 8 15.14 -13.34 -28.58
C ALA A 8 14.13 -12.67 -27.62
N GLU A 9 14.56 -11.66 -26.85
CA GLU A 9 13.66 -10.89 -25.99
C GLU A 9 12.61 -10.09 -26.78
N GLY A 10 13.00 -9.49 -27.91
CA GLY A 10 12.10 -8.75 -28.79
C GLY A 10 11.01 -9.64 -29.40
N VAL A 11 11.39 -10.82 -29.91
CA VAL A 11 10.46 -11.81 -30.48
C VAL A 11 9.52 -12.36 -29.39
N THR A 12 10.01 -12.56 -28.18
CA THR A 12 9.20 -13.03 -27.04
C THR A 12 8.15 -12.00 -26.64
N LYS A 13 8.53 -10.72 -26.55
CA LYS A 13 7.59 -9.62 -26.24
C LYS A 13 6.52 -9.42 -27.31
N ILE A 14 6.89 -9.54 -28.59
CA ILE A 14 5.93 -9.44 -29.70
C ILE A 14 4.95 -10.61 -29.69
N LYS A 15 5.43 -11.84 -29.43
CA LYS A 15 4.54 -13.00 -29.24
C LYS A 15 3.61 -12.80 -28.06
N GLU A 16 4.10 -12.36 -26.89
CA GLU A 16 3.27 -12.09 -25.72
C GLU A 16 2.18 -11.02 -26.00
N PHE A 17 2.53 -9.97 -26.75
CA PHE A 17 1.58 -8.94 -27.16
C PHE A 17 0.53 -9.48 -28.14
N ALA A 18 0.96 -10.18 -29.20
CA ALA A 18 0.06 -10.79 -30.19
C ALA A 18 -0.90 -11.80 -29.53
N THR A 19 -0.41 -12.64 -28.62
CA THR A 19 -1.23 -13.59 -27.87
C THR A 19 -2.22 -12.87 -26.95
N THR A 20 -1.82 -11.75 -26.33
CA THR A 20 -2.73 -10.93 -25.50
C THR A 20 -3.86 -10.29 -26.32
N VAL A 21 -3.56 -9.84 -27.55
CA VAL A 21 -4.56 -9.28 -28.48
C VAL A 21 -5.49 -10.37 -29.01
N LEU A 22 -4.96 -11.52 -29.44
CA LEU A 22 -5.74 -12.65 -29.92
C LEU A 22 -6.73 -13.18 -28.87
N ARG A 23 -6.33 -13.20 -27.58
CA ARG A 23 -7.18 -13.58 -26.44
C ARG A 23 -8.35 -12.64 -26.18
N LYS A 24 -8.23 -11.36 -26.55
CA LYS A 24 -9.35 -10.41 -26.43
C LYS A 24 -10.36 -10.56 -27.56
N ILE A 25 -9.93 -11.09 -28.71
CA ILE A 25 -10.73 -11.19 -29.93
C ILE A 25 -11.42 -12.57 -30.02
N ARG A 26 -10.75 -13.66 -29.64
CA ARG A 26 -11.36 -14.99 -29.52
C ARG A 26 -11.84 -15.22 -28.08
N LYS A 27 -13.17 -15.16 -27.87
CA LYS A 27 -13.77 -15.75 -26.67
C LYS A 27 -13.63 -17.27 -26.77
N LEU A 28 -12.54 -17.79 -26.21
CA LEU A 28 -12.30 -19.22 -26.12
C LEU A 28 -13.22 -19.80 -25.02
N GLU A 29 -14.08 -20.74 -25.38
CA GLU A 29 -14.83 -21.52 -24.39
C GLU A 29 -13.91 -22.64 -23.89
N TYR A 30 -13.56 -22.62 -22.59
CA TYR A 30 -12.71 -23.62 -21.96
C TYR A 30 -13.49 -24.92 -21.70
N LYS A 31 -13.61 -25.76 -22.73
CA LYS A 31 -14.36 -27.02 -22.66
C LYS A 31 -13.49 -28.19 -22.24
N ASN A 32 -12.21 -28.19 -22.62
CA ASN A 32 -11.33 -29.34 -22.50
C ASN A 32 -10.30 -29.21 -21.37
N VAL A 33 -9.97 -27.97 -20.97
CA VAL A 33 -9.00 -27.69 -19.90
C VAL A 33 -9.70 -27.03 -18.71
N GLN A 34 -9.96 -27.85 -17.69
CA GLN A 34 -10.48 -27.40 -16.40
C GLN A 34 -9.33 -27.02 -15.46
N LEU A 35 -9.57 -26.01 -14.63
CA LEU A 35 -8.68 -25.73 -13.50
C LEU A 35 -8.81 -26.84 -12.46
N ILE A 36 -7.75 -27.04 -11.69
CA ILE A 36 -7.79 -27.98 -10.57
C ILE A 36 -8.84 -27.58 -9.53
N PRO A 37 -9.48 -28.53 -8.84
CA PRO A 37 -10.48 -28.23 -7.83
C PRO A 37 -9.97 -27.24 -6.77
N GLY A 38 -10.82 -26.28 -6.41
CA GLY A 38 -10.50 -25.24 -5.42
C GLY A 38 -9.70 -24.04 -5.97
N TYR A 39 -9.15 -24.11 -7.18
CA TYR A 39 -8.33 -23.01 -7.73
C TYR A 39 -9.09 -21.68 -7.81
N GLU A 40 -10.29 -21.68 -8.38
CA GLU A 40 -11.07 -20.46 -8.59
C GLU A 40 -11.47 -19.81 -7.25
N LYS A 41 -11.93 -20.62 -6.29
CA LYS A 41 -12.25 -20.14 -4.93
C LYS A 41 -11.03 -19.53 -4.24
N SER A 42 -9.89 -20.22 -4.26
CA SER A 42 -8.65 -19.69 -3.67
C SER A 42 -8.14 -18.45 -4.40
N GLU A 43 -8.33 -18.37 -5.72
CA GLU A 43 -8.00 -17.18 -6.52
C GLU A 43 -8.85 -15.96 -6.10
N GLU A 44 -10.15 -16.16 -5.85
CA GLU A 44 -11.06 -15.11 -5.36
C GLU A 44 -10.65 -14.61 -3.96
N GLU A 45 -10.44 -15.53 -3.01
CA GLU A 45 -10.02 -15.22 -1.64
C GLU A 45 -8.67 -14.49 -1.62
N TYR A 46 -7.70 -14.98 -2.39
CA TYR A 46 -6.40 -14.33 -2.58
C TYR A 46 -6.56 -12.90 -3.14
N CYS A 47 -7.37 -12.72 -4.19
CA CYS A 47 -7.61 -11.40 -4.80
C CYS A 47 -8.22 -10.41 -3.80
N ALA A 48 -9.20 -10.87 -3.01
CA ALA A 48 -9.84 -10.07 -1.99
C ALA A 48 -8.83 -9.65 -0.91
N LEU A 49 -8.02 -10.58 -0.40
CA LEU A 49 -7.00 -10.29 0.62
C LEU A 49 -5.94 -9.30 0.10
N LYS A 50 -5.44 -9.49 -1.12
CA LYS A 50 -4.51 -8.56 -1.78
C LYS A 50 -5.10 -7.15 -1.88
N LYS A 51 -6.38 -7.02 -2.28
CA LYS A 51 -7.06 -5.72 -2.36
C LYS A 51 -7.15 -5.06 -0.98
N SER A 52 -7.49 -5.83 0.04
CA SER A 52 -7.56 -5.36 1.43
C SER A 52 -6.20 -4.89 1.95
N LEU A 53 -5.10 -5.60 1.66
CA LEU A 53 -3.74 -5.17 2.00
C LEU A 53 -3.37 -3.83 1.33
N ASN A 54 -3.78 -3.65 0.07
CA ASN A 54 -3.55 -2.39 -0.64
C ASN A 54 -4.27 -1.22 0.02
N ASN A 55 -5.53 -1.43 0.40
CA ASN A 55 -6.33 -0.45 1.11
C ASN A 55 -5.74 -0.15 2.49
N ALA A 56 -5.29 -1.16 3.25
CA ALA A 56 -4.64 -0.98 4.53
C ALA A 56 -3.40 -0.08 4.43
N ASN A 57 -2.55 -0.29 3.41
CA ASN A 57 -1.39 0.57 3.19
C ASN A 57 -1.78 2.02 2.84
N ILE A 58 -2.88 2.24 2.10
CA ILE A 58 -3.40 3.59 1.83
C ILE A 58 -3.87 4.24 3.13
N MET A 59 -4.62 3.50 3.96
CA MET A 59 -5.11 3.98 5.25
C MET A 59 -3.96 4.34 6.19
N ILE A 60 -2.91 3.52 6.28
CA ILE A 60 -1.72 3.84 7.09
C ILE A 60 -1.06 5.13 6.58
N LYS A 61 -0.91 5.31 5.27
CA LYS A 61 -0.37 6.57 4.71
C LYS A 61 -1.22 7.78 5.09
N ASN A 62 -2.55 7.65 5.02
CA ASN A 62 -3.46 8.73 5.42
C ASN A 62 -3.35 9.03 6.92
N LEU A 63 -3.23 7.99 7.76
CA LEU A 63 -2.97 8.15 9.19
C LEU A 63 -1.62 8.83 9.46
N MET A 64 -0.63 8.67 8.59
CA MET A 64 0.67 9.33 8.73
C MET A 64 0.67 10.81 8.29
N SER A 65 -0.38 11.29 7.61
CA SER A 65 -0.39 12.61 6.99
C SER A 65 -1.67 13.42 7.21
N TYR A 66 -2.58 12.99 8.10
CA TYR A 66 -3.85 13.67 8.34
C TYR A 66 -3.67 15.13 8.78
N GLU A 67 -2.57 15.42 9.46
CA GLU A 67 -2.14 16.75 9.91
C GLU A 67 -1.88 17.72 8.75
N HIS A 68 -1.62 17.21 7.54
CA HIS A 68 -1.25 18.01 6.37
C HIS A 68 -2.45 18.27 5.43
N GLY A 69 -3.67 18.05 5.90
CA GLY A 69 -4.91 18.31 5.15
C GLY A 69 -5.03 19.78 4.70
N ASN A 70 -4.89 19.99 3.39
CA ASN A 70 -4.75 21.26 2.66
C ASN A 70 -5.66 22.44 3.05
N ARG A 71 -6.83 22.21 3.66
CA ARG A 71 -7.76 23.29 4.05
C ARG A 71 -7.35 23.99 5.34
N PHE A 72 -6.87 23.23 6.33
CA PHE A 72 -6.49 23.78 7.63
C PHE A 72 -5.15 24.52 7.56
N LEU A 73 -4.19 23.99 6.79
CA LEU A 73 -2.92 24.66 6.48
C LEU A 73 -3.14 26.03 5.81
N LYS A 74 -4.11 26.17 4.90
CA LYS A 74 -4.44 27.46 4.28
C LYS A 74 -4.96 28.49 5.29
N VAL A 75 -5.82 28.07 6.23
CA VAL A 75 -6.38 28.97 7.25
C VAL A 75 -5.31 29.38 8.26
N LEU A 76 -4.48 28.45 8.71
CA LEU A 76 -3.34 28.76 9.59
C LEU A 76 -2.32 29.66 8.92
N LYS A 77 -2.00 29.40 7.65
CA LYS A 77 -1.08 30.23 6.88
C LYS A 77 -1.55 31.68 6.83
N ASN A 78 -2.83 31.91 6.54
CA ASN A 78 -3.40 33.27 6.52
C ASN A 78 -3.34 33.92 7.91
N GLY A 79 -3.66 33.19 8.98
CA GLY A 79 -3.57 33.72 10.36
C GLY A 79 -2.14 34.03 10.80
N MET A 80 -1.15 33.25 10.35
CA MET A 80 0.26 33.49 10.63
C MET A 80 0.85 34.60 9.77
N GLU A 81 0.43 34.78 8.52
CA GLU A 81 0.84 35.90 7.65
C GLU A 81 0.45 37.24 8.26
N SER A 82 -0.77 37.36 8.82
CA SER A 82 -1.20 38.57 9.55
C SER A 82 -0.38 38.87 10.81
N ILE A 83 0.29 37.87 11.39
CA ILE A 83 1.20 38.03 12.55
C ILE A 83 2.66 38.19 12.10
N SER A 84 3.00 37.73 10.89
CA SER A 84 4.36 37.60 10.34
C SER A 84 4.85 38.78 9.52
N GLU A 85 4.03 39.82 9.26
CA GLU A 85 4.47 41.04 8.56
C GLU A 85 5.66 41.76 9.24
N LYS A 86 6.03 41.36 10.47
CA LYS A 86 7.23 41.85 11.18
C LYS A 86 8.49 40.97 11.08
N SER A 87 8.44 39.80 10.43
CA SER A 87 9.61 38.92 10.35
C SER A 87 9.66 38.16 9.03
N ALA A 88 10.45 38.68 8.08
CA ALA A 88 10.75 38.01 6.82
C ALA A 88 11.52 36.70 7.10
N LEU A 89 10.92 35.53 6.89
CA LEU A 89 11.64 34.26 6.85
C LEU A 89 10.89 33.19 6.02
N ASN A 90 11.52 32.80 4.91
CA ASN A 90 11.16 31.75 3.94
C ASN A 90 11.26 30.31 4.51
N VAL A 91 10.79 30.03 5.72
CA VAL A 91 10.99 28.73 6.42
C VAL A 91 9.78 27.79 6.34
N TYR A 92 8.83 28.03 5.45
CA TYR A 92 7.66 27.16 5.31
C TYR A 92 7.96 25.93 4.44
N LYS A 93 8.73 24.99 5.00
CA LYS A 93 8.86 23.61 4.51
C LYS A 93 8.14 22.67 5.48
N ASN A 94 7.08 22.01 5.01
CA ASN A 94 6.49 20.77 5.55
C ASN A 94 6.39 20.64 7.08
N LYS A 95 5.87 21.66 7.77
CA LYS A 95 5.54 21.52 9.20
C LYS A 95 4.18 20.85 9.35
N ASP A 96 4.06 19.97 10.34
CA ASP A 96 2.76 19.43 10.74
C ASP A 96 1.94 20.51 11.45
N VAL A 97 0.63 20.31 11.49
CA VAL A 97 -0.30 21.27 12.09
C VAL A 97 0.03 21.57 13.56
N PHE A 98 0.54 20.59 14.31
CA PHE A 98 0.83 20.77 15.72
C PHE A 98 2.06 21.65 15.92
N GLU A 99 3.07 21.49 15.07
CA GLU A 99 4.26 22.35 15.07
C GLU A 99 3.88 23.81 14.74
N GLU A 100 3.00 24.04 13.76
CA GLU A 100 2.53 25.40 13.44
C GLU A 100 1.73 26.03 14.59
N MET A 101 0.82 25.27 15.22
CA MET A 101 0.07 25.73 16.39
C MET A 101 1.00 26.06 17.57
N SER A 102 2.05 25.26 17.78
CA SER A 102 3.07 25.53 18.80
C SER A 102 3.80 26.84 18.55
N LEU A 103 4.16 27.13 17.29
CA LEU A 103 4.85 28.35 16.90
C LEU A 103 3.94 29.58 17.02
N MET A 104 2.68 29.47 16.60
CA MET A 104 1.69 30.53 16.75
C MET A 104 1.53 30.92 18.23
N ALA A 105 1.29 29.95 19.12
CA ALA A 105 1.12 30.20 20.54
C ALA A 105 2.40 30.75 21.19
N ARG A 106 3.59 30.27 20.76
CA ARG A 106 4.86 30.85 21.22
C ARG A 106 5.02 32.30 20.82
N ARG A 107 4.55 32.69 19.64
CA ARG A 107 4.54 34.11 19.23
C ARG A 107 3.61 34.93 20.12
N MET A 108 2.42 34.40 20.45
CA MET A 108 1.48 35.07 21.35
C MET A 108 2.08 35.30 22.75
N SER A 109 2.81 34.33 23.31
CA SER A 109 3.42 34.52 24.64
C SER A 109 4.48 35.62 24.70
N MET A 110 5.10 35.94 23.57
CA MET A 110 6.09 37.02 23.45
C MET A 110 5.49 38.41 23.20
N MET A 111 4.17 38.50 22.94
CA MET A 111 3.48 39.78 22.74
C MET A 111 3.25 40.50 24.07
N ASN A 112 2.97 41.81 24.03
CA ASN A 112 2.62 42.56 25.24
C ASN A 112 1.15 42.32 25.66
N LEU A 113 0.85 41.09 26.04
CA LEU A 113 -0.45 40.64 26.53
C LEU A 113 -0.46 40.54 28.07
N ASP A 114 -1.66 40.37 28.61
CA ASP A 114 -1.89 40.04 30.01
C ASP A 114 -1.06 38.80 30.46
N PRO A 115 -0.49 38.80 31.68
CA PRO A 115 0.35 37.69 32.17
C PRO A 115 -0.32 36.31 32.17
N GLU A 116 -1.63 36.23 32.42
CA GLU A 116 -2.38 34.97 32.40
C GLU A 116 -2.50 34.45 30.95
N CYS A 117 -2.74 35.36 30.00
CA CYS A 117 -2.76 35.04 28.59
C CYS A 117 -1.40 34.53 28.11
N LYS A 118 -0.30 35.17 28.52
CA LYS A 118 1.07 34.73 28.21
C LYS A 118 1.33 33.32 28.73
N ARG A 119 0.99 33.06 30.00
CA ARG A 119 1.19 31.74 30.64
C ARG A 119 0.39 30.65 29.91
N SER A 120 -0.86 30.94 29.55
CA SER A 120 -1.71 30.02 28.78
C SER A 120 -1.12 29.73 27.39
N ALA A 121 -0.62 30.76 26.72
CA ALA A 121 0.04 30.62 25.42
C ALA A 121 1.34 29.80 25.49
N GLU A 122 2.12 29.92 26.58
CA GLU A 122 3.31 29.08 26.82
C GLU A 122 2.95 27.61 27.04
N LYS A 123 1.96 27.33 27.91
CA LYS A 123 1.44 25.97 28.14
C LYS A 123 0.96 25.35 26.83
N PHE A 124 0.14 26.08 26.08
CA PHE A 124 -0.40 25.65 24.79
C PHE A 124 0.72 25.37 23.78
N SER A 125 1.71 26.26 23.66
CA SER A 125 2.86 26.05 22.79
C SER A 125 3.64 24.79 23.14
N GLY A 126 3.91 24.58 24.44
CA GLY A 126 4.59 23.39 24.94
C GLY A 126 3.83 22.09 24.64
N ALA A 127 2.53 22.06 24.88
CA ALA A 127 1.69 20.90 24.59
C ALA A 127 1.69 20.56 23.09
N TYR A 128 1.46 21.55 22.22
CA TYR A 128 1.43 21.32 20.78
C TYR A 128 2.80 20.94 20.19
N LYS A 129 3.91 21.38 20.81
CA LYS A 129 5.25 20.88 20.45
C LYS A 129 5.38 19.39 20.74
N LYS A 130 4.95 18.95 21.93
CA LYS A 130 4.95 17.53 22.33
C LYS A 130 4.03 16.69 21.44
N LEU A 131 2.88 17.23 21.03
CA LEU A 131 1.99 16.57 20.06
C LEU A 131 2.68 16.33 18.71
N SER A 132 3.41 17.33 18.18
CA SER A 132 4.21 17.15 16.95
C SER A 132 5.27 16.06 17.11
N GLU A 133 5.96 16.00 18.27
CA GLU A 133 6.96 14.98 18.56
C GLU A 133 6.37 13.56 18.69
N SER A 134 5.24 13.41 19.41
CA SER A 134 4.50 12.15 19.50
C SER A 134 4.02 11.72 18.11
N LYS A 135 3.53 12.67 17.29
CA LYS A 135 3.09 12.40 15.93
C LYS A 135 4.22 11.90 15.02
N LYS A 136 5.40 12.53 15.08
CA LYS A 136 6.61 12.08 14.38
C LYS A 136 7.00 10.66 14.79
N THR A 137 6.89 10.35 16.09
CA THR A 137 7.13 9.01 16.62
C THR A 137 6.13 7.98 16.10
N LEU A 138 4.82 8.30 16.13
CA LEU A 138 3.78 7.45 15.52
C LEU A 138 4.08 7.19 14.04
N ASN A 139 4.42 8.24 13.27
CA ASN A 139 4.71 8.13 11.85
C ASN A 139 5.90 7.18 11.59
N SER A 140 6.96 7.25 12.41
CA SER A 140 8.09 6.31 12.33
C SER A 140 7.67 4.86 12.56
N ARG A 141 6.83 4.60 13.58
CA ARG A 141 6.33 3.25 13.88
C ARG A 141 5.39 2.72 12.80
N LEU A 142 4.50 3.57 12.29
CA LEU A 142 3.61 3.23 11.16
C LEU A 142 4.40 2.94 9.88
N GLU A 143 5.51 3.65 9.63
CA GLU A 143 6.40 3.36 8.49
C GLU A 143 7.04 1.98 8.61
N SER A 144 7.49 1.58 9.81
CA SER A 144 8.00 0.22 10.05
C SER A 144 6.95 -0.85 9.74
N ILE A 145 5.70 -0.64 10.18
CA ILE A 145 4.58 -1.53 9.85
C ILE A 145 4.30 -1.55 8.33
N ARG A 146 4.43 -0.41 7.66
CA ARG A 146 4.27 -0.29 6.21
C ARG A 146 5.34 -1.07 5.45
N LEU A 147 6.56 -1.15 5.96
CA LEU A 147 7.63 -1.97 5.39
C LEU A 147 7.29 -3.47 5.47
N GLN A 148 6.69 -3.94 6.56
CA GLN A 148 6.19 -5.32 6.65
C GLN A 148 5.09 -5.61 5.61
N LEU A 149 4.18 -4.66 5.36
CA LEU A 149 3.20 -4.76 4.28
C LEU A 149 3.84 -4.80 2.88
N LYS A 150 4.99 -4.14 2.70
CA LYS A 150 5.72 -4.15 1.43
C LYS A 150 6.24 -5.55 1.10
N GLU A 151 6.70 -6.29 2.08
CA GLU A 151 7.13 -7.69 1.89
C GLU A 151 5.98 -8.58 1.41
N LYS A 152 4.80 -8.45 2.04
CA LYS A 152 3.59 -9.17 1.59
C LYS A 152 3.16 -8.79 0.19
N ARG A 153 3.31 -7.53 -0.19
CA ARG A 153 3.06 -7.09 -1.57
C ARG A 153 4.03 -7.69 -2.56
N ASN A 154 5.30 -7.86 -2.20
CA ASN A 154 6.26 -8.51 -3.08
C ASN A 154 5.88 -9.98 -3.32
N GLN A 155 5.40 -10.69 -2.30
CA GLN A 155 4.84 -12.04 -2.45
C GLN A 155 3.63 -12.04 -3.40
N CYS A 156 2.74 -11.04 -3.30
CA CYS A 156 1.63 -10.92 -4.24
C CYS A 156 2.08 -10.79 -5.70
N ILE A 157 3.14 -10.03 -5.98
CA ILE A 157 3.67 -9.84 -7.34
C ILE A 157 4.08 -11.19 -7.95
N GLU A 158 4.74 -12.04 -7.16
CA GLU A 158 5.15 -13.37 -7.60
C GLU A 158 3.95 -14.28 -7.87
N ILE A 159 2.98 -14.32 -6.94
CA ILE A 159 1.75 -15.10 -7.10
C ILE A 159 0.97 -14.65 -8.34
N ASP A 160 0.84 -13.34 -8.58
CA ASP A 160 0.17 -12.80 -9.76
C ASP A 160 0.86 -13.20 -11.06
N LYS A 161 2.20 -13.17 -11.10
CA LYS A 161 2.99 -13.62 -12.25
C LYS A 161 2.68 -15.09 -12.55
N ASN A 162 2.67 -15.93 -11.52
CA ASN A 162 2.40 -17.36 -11.67
C ASN A 162 0.95 -17.65 -12.06
N ARG A 163 -0.02 -16.92 -11.49
CA ARG A 163 -1.44 -16.98 -11.91
C ARG A 163 -1.63 -16.62 -13.38
N LYS A 164 -0.94 -15.57 -13.85
CA LYS A 164 -0.96 -15.20 -15.27
C LYS A 164 -0.38 -16.32 -16.13
N LYS A 165 0.70 -16.97 -15.69
CA LYS A 165 1.26 -18.13 -16.39
C LYS A 165 0.28 -19.30 -16.44
N VAL A 166 -0.43 -19.62 -15.35
CA VAL A 166 -1.50 -20.65 -15.37
C VAL A 166 -2.57 -20.32 -16.39
N LYS A 167 -3.05 -19.07 -16.45
CA LYS A 167 -4.04 -18.62 -17.46
C LYS A 167 -3.52 -18.78 -18.88
N ASN A 168 -2.23 -18.49 -19.11
CA ASN A 168 -1.60 -18.68 -20.41
C ASN A 168 -1.56 -20.16 -20.80
N MET A 169 -1.02 -21.01 -19.92
CA MET A 169 -0.93 -22.45 -20.16
C MET A 169 -2.31 -23.08 -20.40
N ARG A 170 -3.34 -22.65 -19.66
CA ARG A 170 -4.72 -23.11 -19.87
C ARG A 170 -5.22 -22.78 -21.27
N TYR A 171 -4.96 -21.56 -21.74
CA TYR A 171 -5.35 -21.10 -23.07
C TYR A 171 -4.60 -21.85 -24.17
N ASP A 172 -3.28 -21.98 -24.04
CA ASP A 172 -2.44 -22.64 -25.04
C ASP A 172 -2.82 -24.13 -25.16
N LEU A 173 -3.03 -24.81 -24.02
CA LEU A 173 -3.50 -26.18 -24.00
C LEU A 173 -4.91 -26.33 -24.60
N GLU A 174 -5.85 -25.41 -24.31
CA GLU A 174 -7.20 -25.48 -24.89
C GLU A 174 -7.17 -25.33 -26.43
N ILE A 175 -6.32 -24.47 -26.98
CA ILE A 175 -6.11 -24.36 -28.44
C ILE A 175 -5.59 -25.68 -29.01
N LEU A 176 -4.56 -26.26 -28.39
CA LEU A 176 -3.98 -27.52 -28.86
C LEU A 176 -5.00 -28.67 -28.86
N LEU A 177 -5.93 -28.66 -27.91
CA LEU A 177 -7.01 -29.65 -27.82
C LEU A 177 -8.10 -29.43 -28.87
N GLN A 178 -8.36 -28.18 -29.27
CA GLN A 178 -9.38 -27.83 -30.27
C GLN A 178 -8.88 -28.01 -31.70
N ASP A 179 -7.59 -27.77 -31.97
CA ASP A 179 -7.02 -27.83 -33.32
C ASP A 179 -6.83 -29.25 -33.86
N GLY A 180 -7.02 -30.29 -33.03
CA GLY A 180 -7.20 -31.70 -33.44
C GLY A 180 -6.02 -32.41 -34.13
N GLY A 181 -4.97 -31.68 -34.51
CA GLY A 181 -3.85 -32.17 -35.33
C GLY A 181 -2.51 -32.37 -34.60
N TYR A 182 -2.49 -32.36 -33.26
CA TYR A 182 -1.25 -32.39 -32.47
C TYR A 182 -0.84 -33.81 -32.00
N ASN A 183 0.46 -34.06 -31.89
CA ASN A 183 1.03 -35.30 -31.38
C ASN A 183 0.56 -35.56 -29.92
N GLY A 184 -0.03 -36.73 -29.68
CA GLY A 184 -0.59 -37.13 -28.38
C GLY A 184 0.42 -37.08 -27.22
N GLU A 185 1.69 -37.40 -27.48
CA GLU A 185 2.74 -37.35 -26.44
C GLU A 185 3.02 -35.92 -25.96
N ILE A 186 3.06 -34.95 -26.88
CA ILE A 186 3.29 -33.53 -26.55
C ILE A 186 2.12 -33.00 -25.72
N ARG A 187 0.89 -33.36 -26.12
CA ARG A 187 -0.33 -33.00 -25.41
C ARG A 187 -0.35 -33.51 -23.97
N ASP A 188 0.08 -34.74 -23.73
CA ASP A 188 0.11 -35.34 -22.40
C ASP A 188 1.18 -34.70 -21.51
N VAL A 189 2.35 -34.37 -22.07
CA VAL A 189 3.41 -33.63 -21.37
C VAL A 189 2.91 -32.25 -20.93
N GLU A 190 2.30 -31.47 -21.84
CA GLU A 190 1.79 -30.14 -21.52
C GLU A 190 0.64 -30.17 -20.50
N LYS A 191 -0.25 -31.16 -20.60
CA LYS A 191 -1.32 -31.36 -19.61
C LYS A 191 -0.77 -31.64 -18.22
N LYS A 192 0.27 -32.48 -18.13
CA LYS A 192 0.95 -32.79 -16.86
C LYS A 192 1.66 -31.56 -16.29
N GLU A 193 2.34 -30.79 -17.13
CA GLU A 193 3.00 -29.54 -16.72
C GLU A 193 1.97 -28.53 -16.20
N PHE A 194 0.87 -28.32 -16.94
CA PHE A 194 -0.23 -27.45 -16.53
C PHE A 194 -0.82 -27.86 -15.18
N SER A 195 -1.11 -29.15 -14.98
CA SER A 195 -1.67 -29.64 -13.72
C SER A 195 -0.70 -29.43 -12.56
N THR A 196 0.57 -29.75 -12.75
CA THR A 196 1.61 -29.63 -11.71
C THR A 196 1.82 -28.16 -11.33
N PHE A 197 1.94 -27.28 -12.33
CA PHE A 197 2.15 -25.86 -12.11
C PHE A 197 0.92 -25.20 -11.48
N SER A 198 -0.29 -25.55 -11.92
CA SER A 198 -1.53 -25.07 -11.31
C SER A 198 -1.65 -25.46 -9.85
N ALA A 199 -1.25 -26.68 -9.48
CA ALA A 199 -1.24 -27.16 -8.10
C ALA A 199 -0.24 -26.38 -7.22
N GLN A 200 0.94 -26.08 -7.77
CA GLN A 200 1.92 -25.24 -7.10
C GLN A 200 1.36 -23.83 -6.84
N VAL A 201 0.73 -23.20 -7.83
CA VAL A 201 0.15 -21.85 -7.68
C VAL A 201 -1.01 -21.84 -6.69
N LEU A 202 -1.87 -22.87 -6.72
CA LEU A 202 -2.92 -23.04 -5.71
C LEU A 202 -2.33 -23.09 -4.30
N LYS A 203 -1.27 -23.89 -4.09
CA LYS A 203 -0.59 -23.97 -2.80
C LYS A 203 -0.05 -22.60 -2.35
N MET A 204 0.55 -21.83 -3.25
CA MET A 204 1.03 -20.48 -2.93
C MET A 204 -0.11 -19.54 -2.52
N MET A 205 -1.25 -19.59 -3.22
CA MET A 205 -2.43 -18.77 -2.87
C MET A 205 -2.98 -19.15 -1.50
N LEU A 206 -3.14 -20.45 -1.22
CA LEU A 206 -3.61 -20.95 0.08
C LEU A 206 -2.67 -20.54 1.21
N GLN A 207 -1.36 -20.75 1.04
CA GLN A 207 -0.36 -20.33 2.03
C GLN A 207 -0.40 -18.84 2.32
N PHE A 208 -0.69 -18.01 1.31
CA PHE A 208 -0.83 -16.57 1.50
C PHE A 208 -2.12 -16.19 2.23
N VAL A 209 -3.24 -16.85 1.91
CA VAL A 209 -4.54 -16.64 2.57
C VAL A 209 -4.49 -17.07 4.03
N ASP A 210 -3.84 -18.19 4.33
CA ASP A 210 -3.69 -18.75 5.68
C ASP A 210 -2.60 -18.03 6.51
N ASP A 211 -1.91 -17.04 5.94
CA ASP A 211 -0.84 -16.33 6.62
C ASP A 211 -1.36 -15.39 7.73
N ALA A 212 -1.34 -15.90 8.96
CA ALA A 212 -1.73 -15.17 10.16
C ALA A 212 -0.95 -13.86 10.39
N SER A 213 0.19 -13.64 9.75
CA SER A 213 0.96 -12.40 9.89
C SER A 213 0.23 -11.18 9.34
N VAL A 214 -0.67 -11.34 8.36
CA VAL A 214 -1.51 -10.23 7.86
C VAL A 214 -2.39 -9.65 8.97
N GLY A 215 -3.02 -10.53 9.76
CA GLY A 215 -3.83 -10.11 10.91
C GLY A 215 -2.99 -9.43 12.01
N LYS A 216 -1.73 -9.87 12.20
CA LYS A 216 -0.81 -9.24 13.15
C LYS A 216 -0.48 -7.80 12.76
N VAL A 217 -0.23 -7.53 11.49
CA VAL A 217 0.05 -6.18 10.98
C VAL A 217 -1.08 -5.21 11.31
N LEU A 218 -2.34 -5.59 11.06
CA LEU A 218 -3.49 -4.73 11.36
C LEU A 218 -3.64 -4.44 12.86
N LYS A 219 -3.42 -5.47 13.70
CA LYS A 219 -3.41 -5.31 15.16
C LYS A 219 -2.31 -4.35 15.62
N SER A 220 -1.13 -4.41 15.00
CA SER A 220 -0.04 -3.48 15.29
C SER A 220 -0.40 -2.03 14.98
N VAL A 221 -1.06 -1.76 13.84
CA VAL A 221 -1.54 -0.41 13.50
C VAL A 221 -2.50 0.11 14.58
N ALA A 222 -3.50 -0.69 14.94
CA ALA A 222 -4.48 -0.31 15.95
C ALA A 222 -3.83 -0.05 17.31
N LYS A 223 -2.87 -0.88 17.71
CA LYS A 223 -2.12 -0.73 18.96
C LYS A 223 -1.32 0.58 18.99
N GLU A 224 -0.54 0.85 17.95
CA GLU A 224 0.28 2.07 17.90
C GLU A 224 -0.59 3.32 17.86
N TYR A 225 -1.69 3.30 17.10
CA TYR A 225 -2.61 4.43 17.04
C TYR A 225 -3.32 4.66 18.38
N SER A 226 -3.77 3.59 19.05
CA SER A 226 -4.36 3.69 20.40
C SER A 226 -3.38 4.26 21.41
N SER A 227 -2.10 3.84 21.36
CA SER A 227 -1.06 4.40 22.22
C SER A 227 -0.87 5.91 21.99
N HIS A 228 -0.84 6.34 20.73
CA HIS A 228 -0.71 7.75 20.38
C HIS A 228 -1.91 8.58 20.85
N LEU A 229 -3.14 8.05 20.76
CA LEU A 229 -4.33 8.76 21.25
C LEU A 229 -4.30 8.96 22.77
N LYS A 230 -3.82 7.96 23.54
CA LYS A 230 -3.65 8.09 24.99
C LYS A 230 -2.62 9.17 25.35
N GLU A 231 -1.45 9.12 24.71
CA GLU A 231 -0.39 10.12 24.90
C GLU A 231 -0.88 11.52 24.52
N THR A 232 -1.65 11.66 23.44
CA THR A 232 -2.26 12.93 23.01
C THR A 232 -3.20 13.49 24.07
N ALA A 233 -4.05 12.64 24.67
CA ALA A 233 -4.96 13.06 25.72
C ALA A 233 -4.20 13.55 26.97
N GLU A 234 -3.18 12.81 27.40
CA GLU A 234 -2.32 13.18 28.53
C GLU A 234 -1.57 14.49 28.30
N ILE A 235 -1.08 14.73 27.08
CA ILE A 235 -0.41 15.99 26.72
C ILE A 235 -1.39 17.16 26.83
N LEU A 236 -2.61 17.01 26.28
CA LEU A 236 -3.60 18.08 26.25
C LEU A 236 -4.13 18.44 27.64
N SER A 237 -4.24 17.48 28.57
CA SER A 237 -4.65 17.78 29.95
C SER A 237 -3.65 18.65 30.72
N THR A 238 -2.42 18.85 30.22
CA THR A 238 -1.42 19.74 30.85
C THR A 238 -1.64 21.23 30.55
N VAL A 239 -2.56 21.54 29.62
CA VAL A 239 -2.87 22.92 29.23
C VAL A 239 -3.88 23.56 30.19
N GLU A 240 -4.74 22.75 30.82
CA GLU A 240 -5.58 23.15 31.96
C GLU A 240 -4.73 23.72 33.12
#